data_AF-A0A9W3J882-F1
#
_entry.id   AF-A0A9W3J882-F1
#
_cell.length_a   1.000
_cell.length_b   1.000
_cell.length_c   1.000
_cell.angle_alpha   90.00
_cell.angle_beta   90.00
_cell.angle_gamma   90.00
#
_symmetry.space_group_name_H-M   'P 1'
#
loop_
_entity.id
_entity.type
_entity.pdbx_description
1 polymer ?
#
loop_
_entity_poly.entity_id
_entity_poly.type
_entity_poly.pdbx_seq_one_letter_code
_entity_poly.pdbx_strand_id
1 'polypeptide(L)'
;MPYIDSTPALSPYKVREGNLQHGFMDLLIKHGWTKVVEFKKAVTGSYYVTDHPLEGRHDEKFTVANHIILRNARGDLFGFAVVADWKEFTAHDKGIPYYNAFKSTATEKEALINYMAKEFEKRKVNTSLYFYMLEKLPDVKEGDKLFTPWGTGSSADEKRLQMALDIEVTQIDFKSTSAGSEFVKQANPVVMQSPIVESSLRSPLLENIDYPYMHTNWWVDSEINIKGHIDSNSLFLIIQTDNTPMWENNVVPIVPIYFGDIEAIDEGDPAIALFAGTVPKGTDTNGVAAYNFDDIKIKGGRQIMPVLKKYPSNPSNGVDSVMVSRTKLGSRYQSYYLSWNAPAQDMPPKRVSEVGNKQYPRAWERINNYQFNPSRYSDKVQTSFIYLIHPEEGVRGYLKNSVGFNSINMGSSELRIRQESCPEKVFDVYQCVPVSAISPLTKRPSTQFRPMGLGLYKEALNTSKKPAANKTLVNVSNLKATNPQEGTVLLTWTNPNDMELSTVNIFVNGMKYATGVTEVESYTIKNVTKGNGVKIKLVSVDMKGNESAGIEVSVNVM
;
A
#
# COMPACT_ATOMS: atom_id res chain seq x y z
N MET A 1 9.28 -15.92 -2.01
CA MET A 1 7.88 -15.93 -2.50
C MET A 1 7.44 -14.47 -2.61
N PRO A 2 7.04 -14.00 -3.79
CA PRO A 2 6.72 -12.59 -4.03
C PRO A 2 5.28 -12.20 -3.64
N TYR A 3 4.40 -13.18 -3.35
CA TYR A 3 3.06 -12.88 -2.84
C TYR A 3 3.08 -12.63 -1.33
N ILE A 4 2.44 -11.56 -0.90
CA ILE A 4 2.30 -11.16 0.51
C ILE A 4 0.85 -11.19 0.95
N ASP A 5 0.63 -11.61 2.19
CA ASP A 5 -0.63 -11.47 2.91
C ASP A 5 -0.32 -11.14 4.38
N SER A 6 -0.72 -9.95 4.82
CA SER A 6 -0.54 -9.51 6.22
C SER A 6 -1.69 -9.89 7.15
N THR A 7 -2.78 -10.49 6.62
CA THR A 7 -3.95 -10.88 7.41
C THR A 7 -3.64 -11.91 8.51
N PRO A 8 -2.82 -12.95 8.28
CA PRO A 8 -2.52 -13.92 9.32
C PRO A 8 -1.91 -13.26 10.56
N ALA A 9 -2.30 -13.71 11.77
CA ALA A 9 -1.81 -13.15 13.03
C ALA A 9 -0.28 -13.18 13.15
N LEU A 10 0.35 -14.25 12.65
CA LEU A 10 1.81 -14.45 12.65
C LEU A 10 2.49 -13.95 11.36
N SER A 11 1.82 -13.13 10.55
CA SER A 11 2.42 -12.65 9.30
C SER A 11 3.67 -11.79 9.58
N PRO A 12 4.78 -11.99 8.87
CA PRO A 12 5.99 -11.18 9.05
C PRO A 12 5.94 -9.84 8.28
N TYR A 13 4.76 -9.45 7.76
CA TYR A 13 4.53 -8.27 6.92
C TYR A 13 3.56 -7.27 7.56
N LYS A 14 3.51 -7.22 8.90
CA LYS A 14 2.62 -6.29 9.61
C LYS A 14 3.07 -4.85 9.43
N VAL A 15 2.13 -4.00 9.03
CA VAL A 15 2.29 -2.54 8.97
C VAL A 15 1.20 -1.93 9.85
N ARG A 16 1.56 -0.90 10.62
CA ARG A 16 0.63 -0.18 11.51
C ARG A 16 0.37 1.21 10.97
N GLU A 17 -0.81 1.77 11.22
CA GLU A 17 -1.18 3.11 10.77
C GLU A 17 -0.19 4.17 11.22
N GLY A 18 0.19 4.21 12.49
CA GLY A 18 1.16 5.17 13.02
C GLY A 18 2.53 5.19 12.35
N ASN A 19 2.89 4.08 11.69
CA ASN A 19 4.14 3.91 10.96
C ASN A 19 3.90 3.53 9.49
N LEU A 20 2.79 3.97 8.88
CA LEU A 20 2.43 3.59 7.51
C LEU A 20 3.57 3.84 6.52
N GLN A 21 4.20 5.02 6.57
CA GLN A 21 5.21 5.43 5.60
C GLN A 21 6.46 4.52 5.67
N HIS A 22 7.09 4.39 6.85
CA HIS A 22 8.27 3.55 7.00
C HIS A 22 7.94 2.06 6.95
N GLY A 23 6.77 1.62 7.43
CA GLY A 23 6.35 0.23 7.29
C GLY A 23 6.14 -0.19 5.83
N PHE A 24 5.60 0.72 5.00
CA PHE A 24 5.53 0.53 3.55
C PHE A 24 6.92 0.50 2.91
N MET A 25 7.82 1.40 3.32
CA MET A 25 9.22 1.41 2.88
C MET A 25 9.94 0.08 3.20
N ASP A 26 9.85 -0.37 4.45
CA ASP A 26 10.51 -1.58 4.94
C ASP A 26 10.01 -2.83 4.21
N LEU A 27 8.70 -2.86 3.90
CA LEU A 27 8.11 -3.91 3.07
C LEU A 27 8.76 -3.95 1.68
N LEU A 28 8.95 -2.80 1.02
CA LEU A 28 9.60 -2.76 -0.29
C LEU A 28 11.07 -3.18 -0.21
N ILE A 29 11.82 -2.68 0.79
CA ILE A 29 13.24 -3.02 0.98
C ILE A 29 13.43 -4.52 1.18
N LYS A 30 12.57 -5.15 1.98
CA LYS A 30 12.59 -6.61 2.22
C LYS A 30 12.44 -7.43 0.93
N HIS A 31 11.84 -6.84 -0.11
CA HIS A 31 11.62 -7.48 -1.41
C HIS A 31 12.58 -6.99 -2.51
N GLY A 32 13.75 -6.46 -2.13
CA GLY A 32 14.85 -6.19 -3.06
C GLY A 32 14.90 -4.75 -3.59
N TRP A 33 14.14 -3.84 -2.98
CA TRP A 33 14.22 -2.41 -3.27
C TRP A 33 15.28 -1.75 -2.40
N THR A 34 15.79 -0.61 -2.86
CA THR A 34 16.84 0.14 -2.15
C THR A 34 16.37 1.54 -1.83
N LYS A 35 16.52 1.97 -0.56
CA LYS A 35 16.30 3.37 -0.18
C LYS A 35 17.40 4.23 -0.78
N VAL A 36 17.01 5.28 -1.48
CA VAL A 36 17.95 6.23 -2.08
C VAL A 36 18.10 7.46 -1.21
N VAL A 37 16.97 8.09 -0.84
CA VAL A 37 16.98 9.30 -0.01
C VAL A 37 15.65 9.48 0.73
N GLU A 38 15.73 9.97 1.96
CA GLU A 38 14.61 10.49 2.75
C GLU A 38 14.90 11.95 3.16
N PHE A 39 13.95 12.85 2.93
CA PHE A 39 14.10 14.28 3.27
C PHE A 39 12.73 14.93 3.52
N LYS A 40 12.74 16.08 4.21
CA LYS A 40 11.53 16.86 4.51
C LYS A 40 11.51 18.15 3.70
N LYS A 41 10.33 18.52 3.21
CA LYS A 41 10.09 19.81 2.57
C LYS A 41 9.02 20.59 3.33
N ALA A 42 9.43 21.72 3.86
CA ALA A 42 8.62 22.62 4.67
C ALA A 42 8.21 23.85 3.85
N VAL A 43 6.91 24.16 3.88
CA VAL A 43 6.29 25.25 3.13
C VAL A 43 5.40 26.06 4.06
N THR A 44 5.57 27.37 4.03
CA THR A 44 4.71 28.35 4.70
C THR A 44 4.04 29.25 3.66
N GLY A 45 3.08 30.07 4.07
CA GLY A 45 2.69 31.23 3.27
C GLY A 45 3.89 32.15 3.03
N SER A 46 4.00 32.75 1.84
CA SER A 46 5.07 33.72 1.57
C SER A 46 4.88 35.00 2.39
N TYR A 47 3.64 35.37 2.71
CA TYR A 47 3.34 36.50 3.60
C TYR A 47 4.06 36.38 4.96
N TYR A 48 4.01 35.19 5.59
CA TYR A 48 4.64 34.91 6.87
C TYR A 48 6.15 35.17 6.91
N VAL A 49 6.86 34.98 5.79
CA VAL A 49 8.32 35.13 5.74
C VAL A 49 8.77 36.46 5.15
N THR A 50 7.83 37.34 4.82
CA THR A 50 8.10 38.70 4.32
C THR A 50 7.68 39.75 5.35
N ASP A 51 7.61 41.03 4.98
CA ASP A 51 7.16 42.06 5.91
C ASP A 51 5.67 41.88 6.24
N HIS A 52 5.42 41.36 7.44
CA HIS A 52 4.09 41.27 8.06
C HIS A 52 4.12 41.91 9.46
N PRO A 53 2.99 42.45 9.94
CA PRO A 53 2.89 42.96 11.31
C PRO A 53 3.13 41.83 12.31
N LEU A 54 4.01 42.06 13.29
CA LEU A 54 4.18 41.16 14.44
C LEU A 54 3.04 41.31 15.46
N GLU A 55 2.34 42.44 15.42
CA GLU A 55 1.23 42.77 16.30
C GLU A 55 -0.09 42.33 15.68
N GLY A 56 -0.82 41.49 16.39
CA GLY A 56 -2.14 41.01 15.98
C GLY A 56 -2.20 39.49 15.86
N ARG A 57 -3.42 38.98 15.63
CA ARG A 57 -3.66 37.55 15.40
C ARG A 57 -3.58 37.28 13.89
N HIS A 58 -2.57 36.52 13.48
CA HIS A 58 -2.46 36.02 12.12
C HIS A 58 -2.62 34.49 12.12
N ASP A 59 -3.48 34.02 11.21
CA ASP A 59 -3.75 32.60 11.01
C ASP A 59 -2.84 32.11 9.89
N GLU A 60 -1.70 31.55 10.26
CA GLU A 60 -0.74 31.05 9.28
C GLU A 60 -0.86 29.55 9.09
N LYS A 61 -0.62 29.12 7.85
CA LYS A 61 -0.64 27.70 7.48
C LYS A 61 0.75 27.19 7.21
N PHE A 62 1.01 26.03 7.77
CA PHE A 62 2.27 25.31 7.66
C PHE A 62 1.98 23.96 7.01
N THR A 63 2.69 23.66 5.94
CA THR A 63 2.60 22.38 5.24
C THR A 63 3.99 21.75 5.19
N VAL A 64 4.12 20.52 5.68
CA VAL A 64 5.38 19.76 5.64
C VAL A 64 5.13 18.41 5.00
N ALA A 65 5.95 18.06 4.00
CA ALA A 65 5.97 16.74 3.39
C ALA A 65 7.25 15.99 3.78
N ASN A 66 7.14 14.73 4.19
CA ASN A 66 8.27 13.81 4.32
C ASN A 66 8.33 12.93 3.08
N HIS A 67 9.41 13.01 2.31
CA HIS A 67 9.61 12.28 1.07
C HIS A 67 10.54 11.09 1.29
N ILE A 68 10.18 9.93 0.75
CA ILE A 68 11.04 8.76 0.64
C ILE A 68 11.11 8.36 -0.82
N ILE A 69 12.33 8.18 -1.33
CA ILE A 69 12.59 7.73 -2.70
C ILE A 69 13.30 6.38 -2.64
N LEU A 70 12.73 5.42 -3.34
CA LEU A 70 13.25 4.08 -3.51
C LEU A 70 13.67 3.83 -4.96
N ARG A 71 14.59 2.89 -5.14
CA ARG A 71 15.01 2.37 -6.43
C ARG A 71 14.78 0.86 -6.48
N ASN A 72 14.12 0.41 -7.53
CA ASN A 72 13.94 -1.02 -7.81
C ASN A 72 15.21 -1.62 -8.47
N ALA A 73 15.27 -2.93 -8.64
CA ALA A 73 16.44 -3.61 -9.24
C ALA A 73 16.66 -3.26 -10.72
N ARG A 74 15.63 -2.80 -11.43
CA ARG A 74 15.74 -2.27 -12.81
C ARG A 74 16.36 -0.86 -12.86
N GLY A 75 16.39 -0.15 -11.74
CA GLY A 75 16.92 1.20 -11.62
C GLY A 75 15.88 2.31 -11.64
N ASP A 76 14.59 1.97 -11.71
CA ASP A 76 13.48 2.91 -11.70
C ASP A 76 13.29 3.55 -10.33
N LEU A 77 12.89 4.81 -10.33
CA LEU A 77 12.73 5.61 -9.13
C LEU A 77 11.26 5.76 -8.78
N PHE A 78 10.92 5.30 -7.57
CA PHE A 78 9.59 5.40 -6.99
C PHE A 78 9.66 6.26 -5.74
N GLY A 79 8.92 7.36 -5.75
CA GLY A 79 8.84 8.25 -4.60
C GLY A 79 7.46 8.23 -3.98
N PHE A 80 7.43 8.32 -2.65
CA PHE A 80 6.19 8.54 -1.93
C PHE A 80 6.39 9.50 -0.75
N ALA A 81 5.32 10.21 -0.39
CA ALA A 81 5.36 11.17 0.69
C ALA A 81 4.14 11.08 1.61
N VAL A 82 4.32 11.51 2.86
CA VAL A 82 3.25 11.83 3.81
C VAL A 82 3.29 13.32 4.08
N VAL A 83 2.12 13.93 4.22
CA VAL A 83 1.97 15.37 4.45
C VAL A 83 1.32 15.63 5.80
N ALA A 84 1.80 16.66 6.49
CA ALA A 84 1.11 17.34 7.58
C ALA A 84 0.74 18.74 7.11
N ASP A 85 -0.52 19.14 7.29
CA ASP A 85 -0.97 20.51 7.05
C ASP A 85 -1.72 20.99 8.29
N TRP A 86 -1.33 22.15 8.81
CA TRP A 86 -1.96 22.71 9.99
C TRP A 86 -2.00 24.22 9.96
N LYS A 87 -2.98 24.77 10.69
CA LYS A 87 -3.05 26.20 10.97
C LYS A 87 -2.56 26.44 12.38
N GLU A 88 -1.82 27.51 12.57
CA GLU A 88 -1.40 27.93 13.89
C GLU A 88 -1.52 29.44 14.04
N PHE A 89 -1.90 29.86 15.24
CA PHE A 89 -1.99 31.27 15.59
C PHE A 89 -0.59 31.78 15.90
N THR A 90 -0.08 32.68 15.07
CA THR A 90 1.22 33.32 15.29
C THR A 90 1.05 34.48 16.25
N ALA A 91 0.78 34.16 17.51
CA ALA A 91 1.11 35.07 18.58
C ALA A 91 2.56 34.75 18.97
N HIS A 92 3.49 35.67 18.70
CA HIS A 92 4.94 35.45 18.90
C HIS A 92 5.29 35.08 20.36
N ASP A 93 4.40 35.37 21.30
CA ASP A 93 4.45 35.00 22.70
C ASP A 93 4.25 33.49 22.98
N LYS A 94 3.77 32.69 22.01
CA LYS A 94 3.53 31.24 22.16
C LYS A 94 4.65 30.32 21.65
N GLY A 95 5.82 30.86 21.30
CA GLY A 95 7.02 30.06 21.04
C GLY A 95 7.20 29.52 19.62
N ILE A 96 6.49 30.08 18.62
CA ILE A 96 6.78 29.82 17.20
C ILE A 96 7.99 30.66 16.79
N PRO A 97 9.06 30.06 16.22
CA PRO A 97 10.23 30.83 15.77
C PRO A 97 9.86 31.82 14.67
N TYR A 98 10.25 33.08 14.84
CA TYR A 98 10.10 34.11 13.82
C TYR A 98 11.20 34.00 12.76
N TYR A 99 10.83 34.11 11.49
CA TYR A 99 11.78 34.23 10.39
C TYR A 99 11.24 35.16 9.31
N ASN A 100 12.00 36.22 9.01
CA ASN A 100 11.80 37.10 7.88
C ASN A 100 12.95 36.95 6.89
N ALA A 101 12.65 36.66 5.62
CA ALA A 101 13.62 36.37 4.58
C ALA A 101 14.63 37.51 4.30
N PHE A 102 14.33 38.75 4.70
CA PHE A 102 15.18 39.92 4.47
C PHE A 102 15.90 40.42 5.72
N LYS A 103 15.39 40.11 6.91
CA LYS A 103 15.86 40.69 8.18
C LYS A 103 16.42 39.66 9.14
N SER A 104 15.97 38.41 9.04
CA SER A 104 16.38 37.34 9.94
C SER A 104 17.68 36.69 9.51
N THR A 105 18.35 36.11 10.49
CA THR A 105 19.59 35.35 10.37
C THR A 105 19.33 33.92 9.89
N ALA A 106 20.40 33.24 9.45
CA ALA A 106 20.33 31.82 9.11
C ALA A 106 19.91 30.94 10.31
N THR A 107 20.27 31.33 11.53
CA THR A 107 19.91 30.61 12.76
C THR A 107 18.41 30.65 13.03
N GLU A 108 17.76 31.80 12.81
CA GLU A 108 16.31 31.95 12.96
C GLU A 108 15.55 31.14 11.91
N LYS A 109 16.07 31.10 10.67
CA LYS A 109 15.55 30.22 9.61
C LYS A 109 15.61 28.75 10.04
N GLU A 110 16.76 28.32 10.56
CA GLU A 110 16.97 26.94 11.00
C GLU A 110 16.05 26.59 12.19
N ALA A 111 15.84 27.52 13.12
CA ALA A 111 14.90 27.36 14.22
C ALA A 111 13.47 27.09 13.73
N LEU A 112 12.99 27.87 12.75
CA LEU A 112 11.67 27.66 12.14
C LEU A 112 11.57 26.29 11.44
N ILE A 113 12.58 25.90 10.67
CA ILE A 113 12.62 24.62 9.97
C ILE A 113 12.57 23.45 10.98
N ASN A 114 13.33 23.55 12.07
CA ASN A 114 13.34 22.54 13.13
C ASN A 114 12.01 22.49 13.89
N TYR A 115 11.36 23.63 14.13
CA TYR A 115 10.00 23.68 14.67
C TYR A 115 9.00 22.95 13.78
N MET A 116 8.98 23.27 12.48
CA MET A 116 8.07 22.63 11.52
C MET A 116 8.32 21.12 11.41
N ALA A 117 9.58 20.69 11.41
CA ALA A 117 9.93 19.27 11.40
C ALA A 117 9.48 18.53 12.67
N LYS A 118 9.46 19.20 13.82
CA LYS A 118 8.97 18.64 15.09
C LYS A 118 7.44 18.57 15.13
N GLU A 119 6.75 19.62 14.65
CA GLU A 119 5.29 19.64 14.58
C GLU A 119 4.76 18.64 13.54
N PHE A 120 5.49 18.40 12.46
CA PHE A 120 5.16 17.37 11.48
C PHE A 120 4.93 16.00 12.12
N GLU A 121 5.82 15.54 13.03
CA GLU A 121 5.68 14.22 13.64
C GLU A 121 4.41 14.08 14.50
N LYS A 122 3.88 15.20 15.00
CA LYS A 122 2.64 15.23 15.79
C LYS A 122 1.39 15.30 14.92
N ARG A 123 1.48 15.90 13.73
CA ARG A 123 0.34 16.29 12.90
C ARG A 123 0.28 15.59 11.54
N LYS A 124 1.22 14.69 11.23
CA LYS A 124 1.23 13.93 9.99
C LYS A 124 -0.03 13.07 9.83
N VAL A 125 -0.58 13.09 8.62
CA VAL A 125 -1.77 12.28 8.29
C VAL A 125 -1.30 10.89 7.87
N ASN A 126 -1.45 9.93 8.79
CA ASN A 126 -0.99 8.55 8.60
C ASN A 126 -1.89 7.67 7.74
N THR A 127 -2.93 8.23 7.12
CA THR A 127 -3.90 7.51 6.29
C THR A 127 -3.83 7.90 4.81
N SER A 128 -2.93 8.82 4.44
CA SER A 128 -2.78 9.28 3.06
C SER A 128 -1.32 9.24 2.60
N LEU A 129 -1.10 8.65 1.43
CA LEU A 129 0.19 8.59 0.76
C LEU A 129 0.12 9.31 -0.59
N TYR A 130 1.22 9.97 -0.94
CA TYR A 130 1.36 10.70 -2.20
C TYR A 130 2.43 10.03 -3.05
N PHE A 131 2.05 9.34 -4.13
CA PHE A 131 2.97 8.57 -4.97
C PHE A 131 3.39 9.34 -6.22
N TYR A 132 4.63 9.15 -6.65
CA TYR A 132 5.16 9.71 -7.88
C TYR A 132 6.32 8.88 -8.41
N MET A 133 6.64 9.03 -9.69
CA MET A 133 7.80 8.41 -10.34
C MET A 133 8.77 9.48 -10.83
N LEU A 134 10.06 9.14 -10.93
CA LEU A 134 11.11 10.06 -11.34
C LEU A 134 11.95 9.46 -12.47
N GLU A 135 12.45 10.29 -13.39
CA GLU A 135 13.48 9.84 -14.35
C GLU A 135 14.90 9.97 -13.76
N LYS A 136 15.14 10.98 -12.93
CA LYS A 136 16.43 11.21 -12.28
C LYS A 136 16.27 11.58 -10.81
N LEU A 137 17.33 11.40 -10.04
CA LEU A 137 17.35 11.78 -8.64
C LEU A 137 17.38 13.31 -8.48
N PRO A 138 16.66 13.86 -7.50
CA PRO A 138 16.82 15.25 -7.07
C PRO A 138 18.20 15.49 -6.43
N ASP A 139 18.65 16.75 -6.45
CA ASP A 139 19.89 17.19 -5.80
C ASP A 139 19.61 17.49 -4.31
N VAL A 140 19.31 16.43 -3.56
CA VAL A 140 18.98 16.47 -2.12
C VAL A 140 19.69 15.32 -1.40
N LYS A 141 20.08 15.55 -0.15
CA LYS A 141 20.79 14.58 0.68
C LYS A 141 19.87 13.95 1.71
N GLU A 142 20.31 12.81 2.24
CA GLU A 142 19.62 12.11 3.33
C GLU A 142 19.45 13.03 4.55
N GLY A 143 18.23 13.14 5.02
CA GLY A 143 17.86 13.95 6.18
C GLY A 143 17.73 15.45 5.92
N ASP A 144 17.85 15.90 4.66
CA ASP A 144 17.71 17.31 4.31
C ASP A 144 16.34 17.86 4.74
N LYS A 145 16.33 19.14 5.14
CA LYS A 145 15.11 19.89 5.47
C LYS A 145 15.03 21.12 4.57
N LEU A 146 14.34 20.97 3.45
CA LEU A 146 14.13 22.05 2.49
C LEU A 146 13.06 23.01 2.99
N PHE A 147 13.25 24.29 2.70
CA PHE A 147 12.31 25.34 3.10
C PHE A 147 11.98 26.25 1.91
N THR A 148 10.73 26.19 1.46
CA THR A 148 10.25 26.90 0.27
C THR A 148 8.88 27.54 0.51
N PRO A 149 8.82 28.69 1.21
CA PRO A 149 7.59 29.49 1.37
C PRO A 149 6.87 29.79 0.04
N TRP A 150 5.60 29.44 -0.08
CA TRP A 150 4.92 29.52 -1.37
C TRP A 150 3.44 29.85 -1.24
N GLY A 151 2.99 30.75 -2.11
CA GLY A 151 1.58 31.11 -2.24
C GLY A 151 1.13 32.18 -1.26
N THR A 152 0.44 33.19 -1.82
CA THR A 152 -0.41 34.16 -1.12
C THR A 152 -1.86 34.04 -1.60
N GLY A 153 -2.83 34.38 -0.74
CA GLY A 153 -4.25 34.50 -1.11
C GLY A 153 -5.08 33.21 -1.06
N SER A 154 -6.26 33.24 -1.68
CA SER A 154 -7.32 32.20 -1.53
C SER A 154 -7.01 30.84 -2.17
N SER A 155 -6.09 30.78 -3.15
CA SER A 155 -5.63 29.52 -3.78
C SER A 155 -4.36 28.96 -3.13
N ALA A 156 -3.92 29.54 -2.02
CA ALA A 156 -2.62 29.22 -1.45
C ALA A 156 -2.53 27.81 -0.84
N ASP A 157 -3.65 27.21 -0.41
CA ASP A 157 -3.66 25.83 0.12
C ASP A 157 -3.20 24.81 -0.90
N GLU A 158 -3.80 24.83 -2.09
CA GLU A 158 -3.47 23.90 -3.17
C GLU A 158 -2.03 24.12 -3.66
N LYS A 159 -1.62 25.39 -3.78
CA LYS A 159 -0.25 25.76 -4.17
C LYS A 159 0.79 25.36 -3.13
N ARG A 160 0.48 25.43 -1.84
CA ARG A 160 1.38 24.98 -0.76
C ARG A 160 1.56 23.48 -0.78
N LEU A 161 0.47 22.71 -0.88
CA LEU A 161 0.53 21.27 -1.03
C LEU A 161 1.35 20.89 -2.27
N GLN A 162 1.11 21.57 -3.39
CA GLN A 162 1.85 21.39 -4.64
C GLN A 162 3.36 21.63 -4.43
N MET A 163 3.73 22.75 -3.81
CA MET A 163 5.13 23.06 -3.53
C MET A 163 5.76 22.09 -2.54
N ALA A 164 5.02 21.64 -1.52
CA ALA A 164 5.52 20.70 -0.54
C ALA A 164 5.83 19.33 -1.18
N LEU A 165 5.02 18.91 -2.15
CA LEU A 165 5.17 17.64 -2.86
C LEU A 165 6.13 17.70 -4.07
N ASP A 166 6.41 18.90 -4.58
CA ASP A 166 7.36 19.10 -5.68
C ASP A 166 8.79 18.90 -5.16
N ILE A 167 9.54 17.98 -5.76
CA ILE A 167 10.94 17.71 -5.37
C ILE A 167 11.96 18.39 -6.29
N GLU A 168 11.50 19.02 -7.38
CA GLU A 168 12.37 19.67 -8.35
C GLU A 168 12.82 21.04 -7.87
N VAL A 169 11.94 21.77 -7.18
CA VAL A 169 12.23 23.09 -6.62
C VAL A 169 12.87 22.94 -5.24
N THR A 170 14.14 23.34 -5.11
CA THR A 170 14.88 23.25 -3.85
C THR A 170 15.03 24.59 -3.14
N GLN A 171 15.01 25.71 -3.87
CA GLN A 171 15.10 27.04 -3.29
C GLN A 171 14.21 28.06 -4.01
N ILE A 172 13.73 29.02 -3.23
CA ILE A 172 12.97 30.18 -3.69
C ILE A 172 13.67 31.46 -3.25
N ASP A 173 13.30 32.57 -3.88
CA ASP A 173 13.69 33.92 -3.47
C ASP A 173 12.53 34.89 -3.68
N PHE A 174 12.70 36.15 -3.25
CA PHE A 174 11.67 37.17 -3.29
C PHE A 174 12.13 38.41 -4.06
N LYS A 175 11.26 38.97 -4.92
CA LYS A 175 11.57 40.19 -5.68
C LYS A 175 11.31 41.48 -4.90
N SER A 176 10.42 41.45 -3.92
CA SER A 176 10.02 42.61 -3.14
C SER A 176 9.77 42.23 -1.67
N THR A 177 10.10 43.16 -0.78
CA THR A 177 9.91 43.05 0.67
C THR A 177 8.44 43.09 1.11
N SER A 178 7.57 43.74 0.33
CA SER A 178 6.22 44.16 0.79
C SER A 178 5.05 43.37 0.20
N ALA A 179 5.25 42.63 -0.90
CA ALA A 179 4.14 42.09 -1.70
C ALA A 179 4.13 40.56 -1.86
N GLY A 180 5.03 39.82 -1.18
CA GLY A 180 5.11 38.36 -1.33
C GLY A 180 5.28 37.93 -2.80
N SER A 181 6.15 38.60 -3.56
CA SER A 181 6.44 38.22 -4.95
C SER A 181 7.56 37.19 -4.99
N GLU A 182 7.22 35.94 -4.66
CA GLU A 182 8.14 34.81 -4.74
C GLU A 182 8.51 34.45 -6.19
N PHE A 183 9.71 33.91 -6.38
CA PHE A 183 10.12 33.22 -7.60
C PHE A 183 11.04 32.05 -7.27
N VAL A 184 11.10 31.07 -8.17
CA VAL A 184 11.99 29.93 -8.00
C VAL A 184 13.43 30.35 -8.27
N LYS A 185 14.31 30.16 -7.27
CA LYS A 185 15.74 30.48 -7.34
C LYS A 185 16.54 29.31 -7.89
N GLN A 186 16.26 28.12 -7.37
CA GLN A 186 16.95 26.90 -7.73
C GLN A 186 15.94 25.78 -7.93
N ALA A 187 16.00 25.17 -9.11
CA ALA A 187 15.22 24.00 -9.45
C ALA A 187 16.05 23.05 -10.33
N ASN A 188 15.78 21.76 -10.23
CA ASN A 188 16.33 20.75 -11.11
C ASN A 188 15.23 20.17 -12.02
N PRO A 189 14.92 20.81 -13.17
CA PRO A 189 13.84 20.36 -14.05
C PRO A 189 14.16 19.04 -14.77
N VAL A 190 15.40 18.55 -14.68
CA VAL A 190 15.84 17.29 -15.32
C VAL A 190 15.44 16.07 -14.50
N VAL A 191 15.00 16.25 -13.24
CA VAL A 191 14.43 15.19 -12.39
C VAL A 191 13.24 14.50 -13.06
N MET A 192 12.40 15.27 -13.76
CA MET A 192 11.17 14.76 -14.40
C MET A 192 10.32 14.02 -13.37
N GLN A 193 9.81 14.76 -12.40
CA GLN A 193 8.83 14.26 -11.46
C GLN A 193 7.46 14.14 -12.13
N SER A 194 6.85 12.98 -12.04
CA SER A 194 5.49 12.78 -12.54
C SER A 194 4.46 13.67 -11.82
N PRO A 195 3.24 13.82 -12.36
CA PRO A 195 2.11 14.22 -11.53
C PRO A 195 2.03 13.34 -10.27
N ILE A 196 1.60 13.91 -9.16
CA ILE A 196 1.54 13.23 -7.86
C ILE A 196 0.16 12.61 -7.67
N VAL A 197 0.16 11.31 -7.33
CA VAL A 197 -1.04 10.50 -7.11
C VAL A 197 -1.38 10.53 -5.62
N GLU A 198 -2.46 11.24 -5.27
CA GLU A 198 -3.01 11.25 -3.91
C GLU A 198 -3.79 9.96 -3.66
N SER A 199 -3.36 9.18 -2.67
CA SER A 199 -3.98 7.93 -2.26
C SER A 199 -4.35 7.99 -0.78
N SER A 200 -5.62 8.29 -0.49
CA SER A 200 -6.17 8.24 0.86
C SER A 200 -6.80 6.88 1.11
N LEU A 201 -6.29 6.17 2.12
CA LEU A 201 -6.75 4.83 2.53
C LEU A 201 -8.09 4.89 3.29
N ARG A 202 -8.39 6.03 3.90
CA ARG A 202 -9.61 6.30 4.66
C ARG A 202 -10.09 7.72 4.41
N SER A 203 -11.40 7.93 4.54
CA SER A 203 -12.01 9.26 4.41
C SER A 203 -11.41 10.26 5.42
N PRO A 204 -10.94 11.45 4.97
CA PRO A 204 -10.43 12.50 5.87
C PRO A 204 -11.46 12.98 6.90
N LEU A 205 -12.76 12.76 6.65
CA LEU A 205 -13.83 13.05 7.61
C LEU A 205 -13.64 12.33 8.94
N LEU A 206 -12.92 11.20 8.92
CA LEU A 206 -12.69 10.35 10.09
C LEU A 206 -11.48 10.79 10.91
N GLU A 207 -10.68 11.74 10.40
CA GLU A 207 -9.53 12.30 11.12
C GLU A 207 -9.93 13.41 12.13
N ASN A 208 -11.11 14.03 11.95
CA ASN A 208 -11.58 15.18 12.74
C ASN A 208 -12.85 14.85 13.56
N ILE A 209 -12.91 13.68 14.18
CA ILE A 209 -14.01 13.33 15.08
C ILE A 209 -13.68 13.90 16.46
N ASP A 210 -14.60 14.65 17.08
CA ASP A 210 -14.35 15.40 18.33
C ASP A 210 -13.89 14.52 19.52
N TYR A 211 -14.09 13.20 19.47
CA TYR A 211 -13.54 12.23 20.43
C TYR A 211 -13.22 10.88 19.75
N PRO A 212 -12.09 10.75 19.03
CA PRO A 212 -11.82 9.57 18.22
C PRO A 212 -11.65 8.31 19.07
N TYR A 213 -11.12 8.42 20.29
CA TYR A 213 -10.92 7.31 21.23
C TYR A 213 -12.22 6.81 21.90
N MET A 214 -13.30 7.58 21.90
CA MET A 214 -14.61 7.18 22.45
C MET A 214 -15.60 6.76 21.35
N HIS A 215 -15.45 7.32 20.15
CA HIS A 215 -16.41 7.12 19.06
C HIS A 215 -15.89 6.21 17.95
N THR A 216 -14.58 5.90 17.92
CA THR A 216 -13.98 5.00 16.94
C THR A 216 -12.98 4.08 17.62
N ASN A 217 -12.85 2.85 17.14
CA ASN A 217 -11.83 1.90 17.64
C ASN A 217 -10.54 1.96 16.80
N TRP A 218 -10.21 3.14 16.23
CA TRP A 218 -8.98 3.34 15.47
C TRP A 218 -7.88 3.86 16.36
N TRP A 219 -6.76 3.15 16.37
CA TRP A 219 -5.62 3.46 17.20
C TRP A 219 -4.36 3.59 16.35
N VAL A 220 -3.33 4.24 16.89
CA VAL A 220 -2.05 4.42 16.20
C VAL A 220 -1.39 3.08 15.88
N ASP A 221 -1.71 2.03 16.63
CA ASP A 221 -1.25 0.66 16.44
C ASP A 221 -2.20 -0.22 15.61
N SER A 222 -3.28 0.34 15.06
CA SER A 222 -4.18 -0.38 14.14
C SER A 222 -3.38 -0.96 12.98
N GLU A 223 -3.60 -2.26 12.71
CA GLU A 223 -2.91 -2.98 11.65
C GLU A 223 -3.54 -2.70 10.29
N ILE A 224 -2.68 -2.55 9.28
CA ILE A 224 -3.07 -2.37 7.89
C ILE A 224 -2.97 -3.72 7.19
N ASN A 225 -4.07 -4.13 6.57
CA ASN A 225 -4.09 -5.32 5.73
C ASN A 225 -3.48 -4.99 4.37
N ILE A 226 -2.42 -5.72 4.01
CA ILE A 226 -1.70 -5.61 2.76
C ILE A 226 -1.67 -7.00 2.13
N LYS A 227 -2.18 -7.09 0.90
CA LYS A 227 -2.15 -8.30 0.09
C LYS A 227 -1.66 -7.98 -1.31
N GLY A 228 -0.95 -8.90 -1.94
CA GLY A 228 -0.64 -8.77 -3.36
C GLY A 228 0.72 -9.28 -3.73
N HIS A 229 1.20 -8.83 -4.88
CA HIS A 229 2.46 -9.27 -5.45
C HIS A 229 3.52 -8.19 -5.32
N ILE A 230 4.70 -8.56 -4.87
CA ILE A 230 5.87 -7.68 -4.80
C ILE A 230 7.13 -8.47 -5.14
N ASP A 231 7.81 -7.99 -6.17
CA ASP A 231 9.13 -8.45 -6.56
C ASP A 231 10.13 -7.29 -6.55
N SER A 232 11.36 -7.54 -7.00
CA SER A 232 12.42 -6.53 -7.02
C SER A 232 12.22 -5.43 -8.06
N ASN A 233 11.25 -5.56 -8.97
CA ASN A 233 11.03 -4.68 -10.12
C ASN A 233 9.68 -3.96 -10.06
N SER A 234 8.65 -4.62 -9.51
CA SER A 234 7.25 -4.23 -9.59
C SER A 234 6.51 -4.58 -8.31
N LEU A 235 5.43 -3.85 -8.07
CA LEU A 235 4.48 -4.10 -7.00
C LEU A 235 3.06 -3.95 -7.53
N PHE A 236 2.19 -4.86 -7.10
CA PHE A 236 0.75 -4.72 -7.19
C PHE A 236 0.14 -5.13 -5.85
N LEU A 237 -0.20 -4.12 -5.06
CA LEU A 237 -0.67 -4.28 -3.70
C LEU A 237 -2.12 -3.81 -3.56
N ILE A 238 -2.83 -4.47 -2.66
CA ILE A 238 -4.13 -4.11 -2.15
C ILE A 238 -3.98 -3.79 -0.68
N ILE A 239 -4.32 -2.56 -0.31
CA ILE A 239 -4.17 -2.02 1.03
C ILE A 239 -5.55 -1.70 1.60
N GLN A 240 -5.79 -2.11 2.83
CA GLN A 240 -7.01 -1.78 3.57
C GLN A 240 -6.64 -1.48 5.03
N THR A 241 -7.03 -0.31 5.53
CA THR A 241 -6.93 0.02 6.95
C THR A 241 -8.01 -0.72 7.74
N ASP A 242 -7.95 -0.66 9.07
CA ASP A 242 -8.98 -1.28 9.91
C ASP A 242 -10.36 -0.73 9.54
N ASN A 243 -11.28 -1.61 9.18
CA ASN A 243 -12.64 -1.25 8.74
C ASN A 243 -13.69 -1.52 9.82
N THR A 244 -13.31 -2.10 10.97
CA THR A 244 -14.23 -2.55 12.02
C THR A 244 -15.12 -1.41 12.55
N PRO A 245 -14.63 -0.17 12.75
CA PRO A 245 -15.47 0.91 13.26
C PRO A 245 -16.54 1.38 12.26
N MET A 246 -16.28 1.30 10.95
CA MET A 246 -17.16 1.81 9.90
C MET A 246 -17.00 1.02 8.60
N TRP A 247 -17.53 -0.21 8.59
CA TRP A 247 -17.42 -1.10 7.44
C TRP A 247 -18.41 -0.78 6.30
N GLU A 248 -19.47 -0.03 6.59
CA GLU A 248 -20.45 0.45 5.62
C GLU A 248 -20.04 1.78 4.95
N ASN A 249 -20.76 2.17 3.89
CA ASN A 249 -20.63 3.47 3.20
C ASN A 249 -19.28 3.72 2.49
N ASN A 250 -18.40 2.72 2.43
CA ASN A 250 -17.13 2.76 1.68
C ASN A 250 -16.17 3.87 2.15
N VAL A 251 -16.28 4.30 3.40
CA VAL A 251 -15.39 5.29 4.03
C VAL A 251 -14.00 4.74 4.34
N VAL A 252 -13.89 3.40 4.44
CA VAL A 252 -12.65 2.63 4.49
C VAL A 252 -12.66 1.63 3.31
N PRO A 253 -12.25 2.06 2.11
CA PRO A 253 -12.24 1.20 0.94
C PRO A 253 -11.00 0.29 0.90
N ILE A 254 -11.05 -0.67 -0.03
CA ILE A 254 -9.91 -1.50 -0.40
C ILE A 254 -9.18 -0.81 -1.56
N VAL A 255 -7.95 -0.38 -1.30
CA VAL A 255 -7.16 0.52 -2.15
C VAL A 255 -6.09 -0.26 -2.94
N PRO A 256 -6.14 -0.26 -4.29
CA PRO A 256 -5.09 -0.83 -5.11
C PRO A 256 -3.94 0.15 -5.31
N ILE A 257 -2.71 -0.36 -5.43
CA ILE A 257 -1.53 0.39 -5.84
C ILE A 257 -0.73 -0.48 -6.79
N TYR A 258 -0.32 0.11 -7.91
CA TYR A 258 0.58 -0.51 -8.86
C TYR A 258 1.74 0.43 -9.15
N PHE A 259 2.96 -0.11 -9.12
CA PHE A 259 4.13 0.53 -9.71
C PHE A 259 5.02 -0.56 -10.30
N GLY A 260 5.45 -0.42 -11.55
CA GLY A 260 6.38 -1.37 -12.13
C GLY A 260 6.44 -1.33 -13.64
N ASP A 261 7.20 -2.28 -14.18
CA ASP A 261 7.25 -2.57 -15.61
C ASP A 261 5.89 -3.02 -16.14
N ILE A 262 5.73 -2.92 -17.45
CA ILE A 262 4.58 -3.50 -18.16
C ILE A 262 5.16 -4.56 -19.10
N GLU A 263 4.38 -5.61 -19.36
CA GLU A 263 4.76 -6.55 -20.39
C GLU A 263 4.40 -5.92 -21.74
N ALA A 264 5.39 -5.30 -22.37
CA ALA A 264 5.21 -4.55 -23.59
C ALA A 264 5.00 -5.46 -24.80
N ILE A 265 4.19 -5.01 -25.76
CA ILE A 265 4.02 -5.69 -27.05
C ILE A 265 5.26 -5.50 -27.91
N ASP A 266 5.85 -4.31 -27.87
CA ASP A 266 7.06 -4.00 -28.64
C ASP A 266 8.30 -4.36 -27.80
N GLU A 267 9.21 -5.16 -28.37
CA GLU A 267 10.46 -5.53 -27.71
C GLU A 267 11.28 -4.30 -27.33
N GLY A 268 11.79 -4.28 -26.10
CA GLY A 268 12.69 -3.23 -25.61
C GLY A 268 12.01 -1.94 -25.14
N ASP A 269 10.69 -1.90 -25.01
CA ASP A 269 9.98 -0.77 -24.39
C ASP A 269 10.19 -0.73 -22.86
N PRO A 270 10.85 0.31 -22.30
CA PRO A 270 11.13 0.42 -20.87
C PRO A 270 9.99 1.11 -20.10
N ALA A 271 8.76 1.12 -20.63
CA ALA A 271 7.64 1.80 -20.00
C ALA A 271 7.39 1.34 -18.55
N ILE A 272 7.00 2.30 -17.73
CA ILE A 272 6.67 2.11 -16.32
C ILE A 272 5.26 2.62 -16.11
N ALA A 273 4.43 1.85 -15.41
CA ALA A 273 3.09 2.27 -15.04
C ALA A 273 3.00 2.57 -13.55
N LEU A 274 2.21 3.58 -13.19
CA LEU A 274 1.83 3.92 -11.83
C LEU A 274 0.33 4.23 -11.78
N PHE A 275 -0.34 3.64 -10.81
CA PHE A 275 -1.64 4.12 -10.37
C PHE A 275 -1.86 3.75 -8.90
N ALA A 276 -2.74 4.49 -8.25
CA ALA A 276 -3.22 4.16 -6.91
C ALA A 276 -4.71 4.44 -6.82
N GLY A 277 -5.37 3.79 -5.87
CA GLY A 277 -6.74 4.14 -5.52
C GLY A 277 -6.80 5.19 -4.42
N THR A 278 -7.96 5.81 -4.29
CA THR A 278 -8.27 6.70 -3.17
C THR A 278 -9.72 6.54 -2.75
N VAL A 279 -10.00 6.84 -1.49
CA VAL A 279 -11.37 7.02 -1.00
C VAL A 279 -12.06 8.17 -1.76
N PRO A 280 -13.36 8.04 -2.09
CA PRO A 280 -14.14 9.17 -2.59
C PRO A 280 -14.11 10.35 -1.62
N LYS A 281 -13.95 11.55 -2.18
CA LYS A 281 -14.10 12.79 -1.43
C LYS A 281 -15.59 13.08 -1.28
N GLY A 282 -16.07 13.07 -0.04
CA GLY A 282 -17.42 13.46 0.34
C GLY A 282 -17.37 14.45 1.50
N THR A 283 -18.41 15.28 1.64
CA THR A 283 -18.59 16.17 2.80
C THR A 283 -19.12 15.42 4.02
N ASP A 284 -19.77 14.28 3.79
CA ASP A 284 -20.29 13.37 4.80
C ASP A 284 -20.18 11.92 4.31
N THR A 285 -20.55 10.96 5.17
CA THR A 285 -20.50 9.53 4.85
C THR A 285 -21.42 9.13 3.70
N ASN A 286 -22.54 9.84 3.51
CA ASN A 286 -23.51 9.56 2.45
C ASN A 286 -22.98 10.04 1.10
N GLY A 287 -22.30 11.18 1.06
CA GLY A 287 -21.62 11.69 -0.13
C GLY A 287 -20.50 10.76 -0.60
N VAL A 288 -19.76 10.15 0.34
CA VAL A 288 -18.78 9.11 0.00
C VAL A 288 -19.47 7.87 -0.59
N ALA A 289 -20.58 7.43 0.01
CA ALA A 289 -21.32 6.26 -0.44
C ALA A 289 -22.03 6.46 -1.80
N ALA A 290 -22.49 7.68 -2.08
CA ALA A 290 -23.21 8.07 -3.28
C ALA A 290 -22.31 8.51 -4.44
N TYR A 291 -20.98 8.41 -4.29
CA TYR A 291 -20.04 8.76 -5.35
C TYR A 291 -20.32 7.97 -6.63
N ASN A 292 -20.51 8.70 -7.74
CA ASN A 292 -20.82 8.10 -9.03
C ASN A 292 -19.56 7.69 -9.79
N PHE A 293 -19.29 6.38 -9.81
CA PHE A 293 -18.16 5.79 -10.52
C PHE A 293 -18.32 5.78 -12.05
N ASP A 294 -19.55 5.99 -12.55
CA ASP A 294 -19.92 6.04 -13.96
C ASP A 294 -19.84 7.44 -14.58
N ASP A 295 -19.87 8.49 -13.76
CA ASP A 295 -19.73 9.85 -14.24
C ASP A 295 -18.27 10.18 -14.56
N ILE A 296 -17.99 10.42 -15.84
CA ILE A 296 -16.69 10.81 -16.39
C ILE A 296 -16.31 12.26 -16.03
N LYS A 297 -17.29 13.10 -15.68
CA LYS A 297 -17.06 14.51 -15.34
C LYS A 297 -16.54 14.67 -13.92
N ILE A 298 -16.95 13.77 -13.02
CA ILE A 298 -16.48 13.75 -11.63
C ILE A 298 -15.05 13.18 -11.63
N LYS A 299 -14.07 13.96 -11.19
CA LYS A 299 -12.70 13.48 -10.99
C LYS A 299 -12.58 12.83 -9.62
N GLY A 300 -11.94 11.67 -9.57
CA GLY A 300 -11.68 10.95 -8.33
C GLY A 300 -10.45 11.47 -7.61
N GLY A 301 -9.37 11.65 -8.35
CA GLY A 301 -8.10 12.18 -7.84
C GLY A 301 -7.90 13.66 -8.18
N ARG A 302 -7.20 14.39 -7.31
CA ARG A 302 -6.71 15.74 -7.63
C ARG A 302 -5.59 15.64 -8.66
N GLN A 303 -5.50 16.63 -9.53
CA GLN A 303 -4.40 16.75 -10.46
C GLN A 303 -3.30 17.61 -9.82
N ILE A 304 -2.36 16.96 -9.14
CA ILE A 304 -1.23 17.63 -8.47
C ILE A 304 -0.01 17.56 -9.40
N MET A 305 0.47 18.71 -9.87
CA MET A 305 1.63 18.81 -10.79
C MET A 305 2.87 19.34 -10.08
N PRO A 306 4.09 19.03 -10.53
CA PRO A 306 5.26 19.83 -10.12
C PRO A 306 5.07 21.31 -10.51
N VAL A 307 5.58 22.24 -9.70
CA VAL A 307 5.25 23.66 -9.77
C VAL A 307 5.68 24.27 -11.11
N LEU A 308 6.85 23.87 -11.61
CA LEU A 308 7.41 24.40 -12.86
C LEU A 308 6.97 23.63 -14.11
N LYS A 309 6.12 22.60 -13.96
CA LYS A 309 5.81 21.69 -15.06
C LYS A 309 4.36 21.76 -15.50
N LYS A 310 4.23 21.84 -16.82
CA LYS A 310 2.98 21.62 -17.52
C LYS A 310 3.22 20.55 -18.58
N TYR A 311 2.83 19.32 -18.25
CA TYR A 311 2.91 18.22 -19.20
C TYR A 311 1.92 18.43 -20.35
N PRO A 312 2.29 18.06 -21.59
CA PRO A 312 1.46 18.23 -22.77
C PRO A 312 0.15 17.41 -22.69
N SER A 313 -0.86 17.86 -23.45
CA SER A 313 -2.22 17.32 -23.63
C SER A 313 -2.54 16.00 -22.89
N ASN A 314 -3.25 16.09 -21.76
CA ASN A 314 -3.84 14.98 -20.97
C ASN A 314 -2.92 14.15 -20.03
N PRO A 315 -2.11 14.79 -19.18
CA PRO A 315 -1.36 14.07 -18.16
C PRO A 315 -2.29 13.36 -17.16
N SER A 316 -1.89 12.16 -16.75
CA SER A 316 -2.62 11.34 -15.78
C SER A 316 -2.58 11.95 -14.38
N ASN A 317 -3.63 11.71 -13.59
CA ASN A 317 -3.61 11.95 -12.13
C ASN A 317 -3.36 10.65 -11.33
N GLY A 318 -3.14 9.51 -12.01
CA GLY A 318 -2.88 8.19 -11.42
C GLY A 318 -4.04 7.55 -10.64
N VAL A 319 -5.21 8.20 -10.55
CA VAL A 319 -6.42 7.67 -9.88
C VAL A 319 -7.52 7.40 -10.90
N ASP A 320 -7.76 8.36 -11.80
CA ASP A 320 -8.80 8.21 -12.83
C ASP A 320 -8.28 7.52 -14.09
N SER A 321 -6.96 7.34 -14.22
CA SER A 321 -6.25 6.68 -15.33
C SER A 321 -4.92 6.11 -14.84
N VAL A 322 -4.34 5.20 -15.63
CA VAL A 322 -2.98 4.71 -15.38
C VAL A 322 -1.99 5.69 -15.95
N MET A 323 -1.01 6.07 -15.14
CA MET A 323 0.08 6.94 -15.57
C MET A 323 1.20 6.10 -16.15
N VAL A 324 1.61 6.38 -17.39
CA VAL A 324 2.77 5.73 -18.00
C VAL A 324 3.91 6.73 -18.14
N SER A 325 5.13 6.33 -17.76
CA SER A 325 6.32 7.19 -17.74
C SER A 325 6.52 7.93 -19.06
N ARG A 326 6.44 7.20 -20.18
CA ARG A 326 6.62 7.75 -21.52
C ARG A 326 5.80 7.00 -22.57
N THR A 327 5.23 7.74 -23.51
CA THR A 327 4.52 7.16 -24.65
C THR A 327 5.49 6.78 -25.77
N LYS A 328 5.03 6.03 -26.79
CA LYS A 328 5.83 5.67 -27.98
C LYS A 328 6.43 6.90 -28.65
N LEU A 329 5.65 7.97 -28.72
CA LEU A 329 6.04 9.24 -29.34
C LEU A 329 6.84 10.17 -28.40
N GLY A 330 7.13 9.74 -27.18
CA GLY A 330 8.02 10.45 -26.26
C GLY A 330 7.34 11.42 -25.30
N SER A 331 6.01 11.57 -25.36
CA SER A 331 5.22 12.34 -24.38
C SER A 331 5.30 11.69 -23.00
N ARG A 332 5.32 12.49 -21.93
CA ARG A 332 5.52 12.00 -20.56
C ARG A 332 4.22 11.95 -19.77
N TYR A 333 4.13 10.97 -18.87
CA TYR A 333 3.08 10.82 -17.85
C TYR A 333 1.65 10.90 -18.40
N GLN A 334 1.45 10.36 -19.60
CA GLN A 334 0.15 10.40 -20.27
C GLN A 334 -0.83 9.43 -19.63
N SER A 335 -2.12 9.70 -19.83
CA SER A 335 -3.21 8.86 -19.35
C SER A 335 -3.41 7.64 -20.24
N TYR A 336 -3.24 6.46 -19.67
CA TYR A 336 -3.60 5.17 -20.28
C TYR A 336 -4.83 4.60 -19.57
N TYR A 337 -5.59 3.84 -20.32
CA TYR A 337 -6.83 3.21 -19.85
C TYR A 337 -6.69 1.69 -19.89
N LEU A 338 -7.37 1.02 -18.97
CA LEU A 338 -7.36 -0.42 -18.84
C LEU A 338 -8.37 -1.06 -19.78
N SER A 339 -7.94 -2.08 -20.49
CA SER A 339 -8.80 -2.93 -21.30
C SER A 339 -8.54 -4.39 -20.98
N TRP A 340 -9.60 -5.18 -20.94
CA TRP A 340 -9.52 -6.61 -20.73
C TRP A 340 -10.74 -7.22 -21.41
N ASN A 341 -10.66 -8.50 -21.78
CA ASN A 341 -11.77 -9.18 -22.44
C ASN A 341 -12.93 -9.38 -21.46
N ALA A 342 -13.83 -8.42 -21.42
CA ALA A 342 -15.05 -8.45 -20.64
C ALA A 342 -16.26 -8.76 -21.55
N PRO A 343 -17.29 -9.45 -21.03
CA PRO A 343 -18.55 -9.61 -21.76
C PRO A 343 -19.24 -8.26 -22.00
N ALA A 344 -20.10 -8.21 -23.03
CA ALA A 344 -20.88 -7.02 -23.37
C ALA A 344 -21.70 -6.51 -22.16
N GLN A 345 -21.64 -5.20 -21.94
CA GLN A 345 -22.20 -4.47 -20.79
C GLN A 345 -23.72 -4.24 -20.89
N ASP A 346 -24.47 -5.14 -21.53
CA ASP A 346 -25.87 -4.82 -21.85
C ASP A 346 -26.80 -4.81 -20.62
N MET A 347 -26.37 -5.33 -19.45
CA MET A 347 -27.19 -5.29 -18.22
C MET A 347 -26.40 -5.32 -16.88
N PRO A 348 -25.43 -4.43 -16.57
CA PRO A 348 -24.77 -4.44 -15.26
C PRO A 348 -25.82 -4.37 -14.13
N PRO A 349 -25.65 -5.11 -13.01
CA PRO A 349 -26.62 -5.03 -11.92
C PRO A 349 -26.75 -3.58 -11.47
N LYS A 350 -27.97 -3.10 -11.21
CA LYS A 350 -28.15 -1.72 -10.74
C LYS A 350 -27.45 -1.59 -9.38
N ARG A 351 -26.47 -0.70 -9.29
CA ARG A 351 -25.92 -0.24 -8.00
C ARG A 351 -26.85 0.83 -7.44
N VAL A 352 -28.00 0.39 -6.96
CA VAL A 352 -28.97 1.25 -6.32
C VAL A 352 -29.40 0.45 -5.11
N SER A 353 -29.21 0.97 -3.90
CA SER A 353 -29.89 0.39 -2.75
C SER A 353 -31.31 0.94 -2.63
N GLU A 354 -32.32 0.12 -2.31
CA GLU A 354 -33.69 0.54 -1.98
C GLU A 354 -33.70 1.56 -0.83
N VAL A 355 -32.63 1.59 -0.02
CA VAL A 355 -32.37 2.58 1.02
C VAL A 355 -31.01 3.27 0.74
N GLY A 356 -31.02 4.45 0.11
CA GLY A 356 -29.92 5.41 0.27
C GLY A 356 -28.89 5.62 -0.86
N ASN A 357 -29.21 5.43 -2.15
CA ASN A 357 -28.37 5.87 -3.28
C ASN A 357 -26.88 5.42 -3.22
N LYS A 358 -26.57 4.25 -2.64
CA LYS A 358 -25.18 3.76 -2.55
C LYS A 358 -24.69 3.25 -3.92
N GLN A 359 -23.57 3.76 -4.43
CA GLN A 359 -23.07 3.47 -5.80
C GLN A 359 -21.67 2.81 -5.83
N TYR A 360 -21.06 2.54 -4.67
CA TYR A 360 -19.73 1.95 -4.58
C TYR A 360 -19.67 0.47 -5.02
N PRO A 361 -18.49 -0.05 -5.44
CA PRO A 361 -18.39 -1.35 -6.13
C PRO A 361 -18.82 -2.61 -5.36
N ARG A 362 -19.09 -2.49 -4.06
CA ARG A 362 -19.60 -3.59 -3.20
C ARG A 362 -21.12 -3.51 -2.96
N ALA A 363 -21.76 -2.39 -3.28
CA ALA A 363 -23.19 -2.15 -3.02
C ALA A 363 -24.08 -2.63 -4.19
N TRP A 364 -24.08 -3.93 -4.46
CA TRP A 364 -24.93 -4.51 -5.50
C TRP A 364 -26.29 -4.92 -4.96
N GLU A 365 -27.36 -4.53 -5.65
CA GLU A 365 -28.68 -5.12 -5.46
C GLU A 365 -29.02 -6.10 -6.59
N ARG A 366 -29.68 -7.20 -6.23
CA ARG A 366 -30.19 -8.22 -7.18
C ARG A 366 -29.12 -8.86 -8.06
N ILE A 367 -27.98 -9.22 -7.46
CA ILE A 367 -26.88 -9.98 -8.10
C ILE A 367 -27.40 -11.22 -8.84
N ASN A 368 -28.42 -11.87 -8.29
CA ASN A 368 -29.03 -13.10 -8.84
C ASN A 368 -29.62 -12.94 -10.26
N ASN A 369 -29.92 -11.71 -10.71
CA ASN A 369 -30.47 -11.45 -12.04
C ASN A 369 -29.39 -11.25 -13.11
N TYR A 370 -28.10 -11.22 -12.73
CA TYR A 370 -27.00 -11.05 -13.66
C TYR A 370 -26.50 -12.41 -14.19
N GLN A 371 -26.50 -12.59 -15.51
CA GLN A 371 -26.37 -13.90 -16.16
C GLN A 371 -24.93 -14.32 -16.51
N PHE A 372 -23.90 -13.53 -16.19
CA PHE A 372 -22.52 -13.96 -16.43
C PHE A 372 -22.03 -14.84 -15.28
N ASN A 373 -22.35 -16.13 -15.36
CA ASN A 373 -21.90 -17.13 -14.41
C ASN A 373 -20.65 -17.85 -14.93
N PRO A 374 -19.73 -18.29 -14.04
CA PRO A 374 -18.77 -19.34 -14.38
C PRO A 374 -19.50 -20.50 -15.07
N SER A 375 -18.85 -21.15 -16.03
CA SER A 375 -19.46 -22.30 -16.69
C SER A 375 -19.79 -23.38 -15.67
N ARG A 376 -21.08 -23.60 -15.37
CA ARG A 376 -21.55 -24.60 -14.40
C ARG A 376 -21.09 -26.03 -14.73
N TYR A 377 -20.72 -26.28 -15.99
CA TYR A 377 -20.29 -27.59 -16.48
C TYR A 377 -18.78 -27.80 -16.43
N SER A 378 -17.98 -26.73 -16.39
CA SER A 378 -16.53 -26.83 -16.48
C SER A 378 -15.78 -26.13 -15.34
N ASP A 379 -16.49 -25.40 -14.48
CA ASP A 379 -15.94 -24.54 -13.41
C ASP A 379 -14.88 -23.55 -13.92
N LYS A 380 -14.95 -23.20 -15.21
CA LYS A 380 -14.05 -22.25 -15.86
C LYS A 380 -14.66 -20.86 -15.87
N VAL A 381 -13.79 -19.87 -15.67
CA VAL A 381 -14.10 -18.44 -15.73
C VAL A 381 -13.27 -17.81 -16.85
N GLN A 382 -13.88 -16.89 -17.59
CA GLN A 382 -13.16 -16.08 -18.56
C GLN A 382 -12.19 -15.14 -17.83
N THR A 383 -10.91 -15.25 -18.18
CA THR A 383 -9.83 -14.39 -17.67
C THR A 383 -9.13 -13.72 -18.86
N SER A 384 -8.52 -12.58 -18.61
CA SER A 384 -7.77 -11.80 -19.61
C SER A 384 -6.60 -11.11 -18.94
N PHE A 385 -5.53 -10.89 -19.68
CA PHE A 385 -4.56 -9.88 -19.28
C PHE A 385 -5.21 -8.49 -19.22
N ILE A 386 -4.64 -7.62 -18.39
CA ILE A 386 -5.09 -6.24 -18.21
C ILE A 386 -4.23 -5.36 -19.11
N TYR A 387 -4.72 -5.08 -20.31
CA TYR A 387 -4.04 -4.28 -21.32
C TYR A 387 -4.09 -2.79 -21.00
N LEU A 388 -3.01 -2.09 -21.35
CA LEU A 388 -2.89 -0.64 -21.30
C LEU A 388 -3.09 -0.05 -22.70
N ILE A 389 -4.08 0.83 -22.82
CA ILE A 389 -4.47 1.45 -24.08
C ILE A 389 -4.34 2.98 -23.98
N HIS A 390 -3.65 3.57 -24.95
CA HIS A 390 -3.69 5.01 -25.21
C HIS A 390 -4.60 5.30 -26.41
N PRO A 391 -5.44 6.34 -26.37
CA PRO A 391 -6.35 6.67 -27.49
C PRO A 391 -5.65 6.84 -28.84
N GLU A 392 -4.42 7.34 -28.85
CA GLU A 392 -3.66 7.61 -30.08
C GLU A 392 -2.67 6.50 -30.44
N GLU A 393 -2.17 5.73 -29.47
CA GLU A 393 -1.11 4.73 -29.71
C GLU A 393 -1.65 3.29 -29.74
N GLY A 394 -2.92 3.08 -29.37
CA GLY A 394 -3.50 1.76 -29.21
C GLY A 394 -2.94 1.02 -28.00
N VAL A 395 -2.80 -0.30 -28.13
CA VAL A 395 -2.32 -1.16 -27.03
C VAL A 395 -0.80 -1.06 -26.90
N ARG A 396 -0.32 -0.76 -25.69
CA ARG A 396 1.12 -0.70 -25.39
C ARG A 396 1.67 -2.02 -24.84
N GLY A 397 0.88 -2.69 -24.01
CA GLY A 397 1.28 -3.85 -23.25
C GLY A 397 0.20 -4.22 -22.23
N TYR A 398 0.54 -5.08 -21.28
CA TYR A 398 -0.34 -5.44 -20.17
C TYR A 398 0.36 -5.37 -18.81
N LEU A 399 -0.43 -5.24 -17.75
CA LEU A 399 0.08 -5.24 -16.37
C LEU A 399 0.63 -6.62 -16.01
N LYS A 400 1.85 -6.64 -15.46
CA LYS A 400 2.52 -7.89 -15.06
C LYS A 400 1.85 -8.50 -13.84
N ASN A 401 1.99 -9.82 -13.69
CA ASN A 401 1.58 -10.57 -12.50
C ASN A 401 0.10 -10.36 -12.09
N SER A 402 -0.75 -9.95 -13.03
CA SER A 402 -2.15 -9.64 -12.77
C SER A 402 -3.06 -9.99 -13.94
N VAL A 403 -4.28 -10.38 -13.61
CA VAL A 403 -5.31 -10.75 -14.59
C VAL A 403 -6.65 -10.13 -14.23
N GLY A 404 -7.38 -9.72 -15.27
CA GLY A 404 -8.74 -9.23 -15.20
C GLY A 404 -9.73 -10.37 -15.40
N PHE A 405 -10.79 -10.38 -14.61
CA PHE A 405 -11.90 -11.32 -14.74
C PHE A 405 -13.21 -10.66 -14.26
N ASN A 406 -14.33 -11.35 -14.46
CA ASN A 406 -15.62 -10.86 -13.96
C ASN A 406 -15.76 -11.10 -12.45
N SER A 407 -15.82 -10.03 -11.66
CA SER A 407 -15.92 -10.10 -10.19
C SER A 407 -17.25 -10.64 -9.66
N ILE A 408 -18.30 -10.69 -10.49
CA ILE A 408 -19.66 -11.06 -10.06
C ILE A 408 -19.80 -12.59 -10.04
N ASN A 409 -20.44 -13.13 -8.99
CA ASN A 409 -20.74 -14.58 -8.82
C ASN A 409 -19.52 -15.51 -8.77
N MET A 410 -18.34 -15.01 -8.41
CA MET A 410 -17.17 -15.85 -8.20
C MET A 410 -17.15 -16.39 -6.76
N GLY A 411 -17.34 -17.70 -6.62
CA GLY A 411 -17.30 -18.39 -5.32
C GLY A 411 -15.91 -18.88 -4.88
N SER A 412 -14.89 -18.69 -5.72
CA SER A 412 -13.50 -19.11 -5.43
C SER A 412 -12.62 -17.92 -5.06
N SER A 413 -11.72 -18.11 -4.09
CA SER A 413 -10.68 -17.15 -3.75
C SER A 413 -9.46 -17.21 -4.67
N GLU A 414 -9.31 -18.27 -5.45
CA GLU A 414 -8.15 -18.50 -6.33
C GLU A 414 -8.58 -18.88 -7.75
N LEU A 415 -7.78 -18.43 -8.73
CA LEU A 415 -7.88 -18.79 -10.14
C LEU A 415 -6.62 -19.54 -10.56
N ARG A 416 -6.78 -20.57 -11.39
CA ARG A 416 -5.67 -21.33 -11.96
C ARG A 416 -5.66 -21.15 -13.46
N ILE A 417 -4.57 -20.59 -13.97
CA ILE A 417 -4.35 -20.37 -15.39
C ILE A 417 -3.28 -21.34 -15.85
N ARG A 418 -3.56 -22.13 -16.88
CA ARG A 418 -2.59 -23.08 -17.41
C ARG A 418 -1.52 -22.31 -18.19
N GLN A 419 -0.24 -22.60 -17.93
CA GLN A 419 0.85 -22.04 -18.72
C GLN A 419 0.81 -22.61 -20.15
N GLU A 420 0.88 -21.73 -21.15
CA GLU A 420 1.05 -22.14 -22.54
C GLU A 420 2.48 -22.67 -22.75
N SER A 421 2.62 -23.67 -23.64
CA SER A 421 3.93 -24.22 -24.05
C SER A 421 4.72 -25.05 -23.01
N CYS A 422 4.13 -25.42 -21.87
CA CYS A 422 4.78 -26.34 -20.92
C CYS A 422 4.34 -27.81 -21.17
N PRO A 423 5.27 -28.77 -21.38
CA PRO A 423 4.94 -30.19 -21.54
C PRO A 423 4.36 -30.80 -20.25
N GLU A 424 4.71 -30.21 -19.10
CA GLU A 424 4.19 -30.50 -17.77
C GLU A 424 2.92 -29.68 -17.49
N LYS A 425 1.95 -30.25 -16.76
CA LYS A 425 0.72 -29.54 -16.37
C LYS A 425 1.01 -28.56 -15.24
N VAL A 426 1.62 -27.43 -15.60
CA VAL A 426 1.90 -26.30 -14.70
C VAL A 426 0.79 -25.26 -14.80
N PHE A 427 0.31 -24.81 -13.64
CA PHE A 427 -0.73 -23.80 -13.50
C PHE A 427 -0.21 -22.61 -12.70
N ASP A 428 -0.40 -21.40 -13.20
CA ASP A 428 -0.21 -20.19 -12.42
C ASP A 428 -1.45 -19.93 -11.57
N VAL A 429 -1.23 -19.79 -10.26
CA VAL A 429 -2.26 -19.53 -9.27
C VAL A 429 -2.33 -18.03 -9.03
N TYR A 430 -3.53 -17.47 -9.18
CA TYR A 430 -3.83 -16.06 -8.92
C TYR A 430 -4.80 -15.96 -7.75
N GLN A 431 -4.46 -15.14 -6.76
CA GLN A 431 -5.36 -14.81 -5.66
C GLN A 431 -6.33 -13.72 -6.11
N CYS A 432 -7.61 -14.00 -6.00
CA CYS A 432 -8.67 -13.05 -6.28
C CYS A 432 -8.82 -12.05 -5.14
N VAL A 433 -8.81 -10.76 -5.48
CA VAL A 433 -8.92 -9.67 -4.52
C VAL A 433 -10.00 -8.67 -4.94
N PRO A 434 -10.90 -8.27 -4.02
CA PRO A 434 -11.88 -7.22 -4.31
C PRO A 434 -11.22 -5.84 -4.30
N VAL A 435 -11.80 -4.89 -5.04
CA VAL A 435 -11.38 -3.49 -5.06
C VAL A 435 -12.61 -2.60 -4.89
N SER A 436 -12.54 -1.62 -3.98
CA SER A 436 -13.68 -0.72 -3.71
C SER A 436 -13.34 0.76 -3.71
N ALA A 437 -12.05 1.12 -3.71
CA ALA A 437 -11.60 2.49 -3.86
C ALA A 437 -11.87 3.02 -5.27
N ILE A 438 -11.87 4.35 -5.44
CA ILE A 438 -11.79 4.95 -6.76
C ILE A 438 -10.40 4.65 -7.30
N SER A 439 -10.32 4.01 -8.46
CA SER A 439 -9.08 3.70 -9.14
C SER A 439 -9.36 3.45 -10.63
N PRO A 440 -8.32 3.28 -11.46
CA PRO A 440 -8.51 2.89 -12.86
C PRO A 440 -9.24 1.54 -13.01
N LEU A 441 -9.26 0.70 -11.97
CA LEU A 441 -9.94 -0.60 -11.94
C LEU A 441 -11.46 -0.49 -11.69
N THR A 442 -11.94 0.67 -11.21
CA THR A 442 -13.33 0.83 -10.74
C THR A 442 -14.09 1.99 -11.39
N LYS A 443 -13.45 2.85 -12.19
CA LYS A 443 -14.05 4.11 -12.70
C LYS A 443 -14.07 4.29 -14.24
N ARG A 444 -15.16 4.93 -14.71
CA ARG A 444 -15.30 5.80 -15.91
C ARG A 444 -14.14 6.75 -16.30
N PRO A 445 -13.49 6.74 -17.49
CA PRO A 445 -13.53 5.80 -18.60
C PRO A 445 -12.47 4.69 -18.52
N SER A 446 -11.72 4.60 -17.42
CA SER A 446 -10.54 3.74 -17.31
C SER A 446 -10.74 2.26 -17.46
N THR A 447 -11.91 1.72 -17.11
CA THR A 447 -12.20 0.34 -17.44
C THR A 447 -13.64 0.19 -17.93
N GLN A 448 -13.80 -0.68 -18.91
CA GLN A 448 -15.08 -0.90 -19.59
C GLN A 448 -16.09 -1.60 -18.66
N PHE A 449 -15.62 -2.58 -17.88
CA PHE A 449 -16.40 -3.36 -16.92
C PHE A 449 -15.97 -3.07 -15.49
N ARG A 450 -16.94 -2.75 -14.61
CA ARG A 450 -16.68 -2.16 -13.28
C ARG A 450 -17.47 -2.81 -12.14
N PRO A 451 -16.83 -3.12 -11.01
CA PRO A 451 -15.38 -3.17 -10.85
C PRO A 451 -14.82 -4.30 -11.73
N MET A 452 -13.58 -4.13 -12.17
CA MET A 452 -12.84 -5.25 -12.72
C MET A 452 -12.52 -6.22 -11.58
N GLY A 453 -12.77 -7.52 -11.78
CA GLY A 453 -12.24 -8.54 -10.89
C GLY A 453 -10.73 -8.63 -11.09
N LEU A 454 -9.98 -8.57 -10.00
CA LEU A 454 -8.52 -8.54 -10.02
C LEU A 454 -7.95 -9.83 -9.43
N GLY A 455 -7.16 -10.54 -10.23
CA GLY A 455 -6.37 -11.69 -9.80
C GLY A 455 -4.90 -11.30 -9.73
N LEU A 456 -4.24 -11.54 -8.60
CA LEU A 456 -2.82 -11.24 -8.38
C LEU A 456 -2.03 -12.54 -8.30
N TYR A 457 -0.93 -12.63 -9.05
CA TYR A 457 -0.13 -13.84 -9.12
C TYR A 457 0.45 -14.22 -7.75
N LYS A 458 0.18 -15.46 -7.33
CA LYS A 458 0.57 -16.03 -6.03
C LYS A 458 1.77 -16.96 -6.19
N GLU A 459 1.59 -18.03 -6.96
CA GLU A 459 2.61 -19.06 -7.16
C GLU A 459 2.30 -19.94 -8.38
N ALA A 460 3.29 -20.70 -8.86
CA ALA A 460 3.12 -21.72 -9.88
C ALA A 460 2.93 -23.11 -9.23
N LEU A 461 1.86 -23.80 -9.63
CA LEU A 461 1.48 -25.14 -9.21
C LEU A 461 1.83 -26.16 -10.30
N ASN A 462 2.83 -27.01 -10.04
CA ASN A 462 3.18 -28.11 -10.96
C ASN A 462 2.47 -29.40 -10.55
N THR A 463 1.50 -29.86 -11.35
CA THR A 463 0.74 -31.09 -11.09
C THR A 463 1.41 -32.37 -11.60
N SER A 464 2.50 -32.24 -12.37
CA SER A 464 3.32 -33.35 -12.92
C SER A 464 4.47 -33.76 -11.99
N LYS A 465 4.82 -32.92 -11.01
CA LYS A 465 5.53 -33.39 -9.83
C LYS A 465 4.58 -34.29 -9.05
N LYS A 466 4.77 -35.62 -9.19
CA LYS A 466 4.45 -36.56 -8.10
C LYS A 466 4.95 -35.88 -6.82
N PRO A 467 4.15 -35.78 -5.73
CA PRO A 467 4.62 -35.13 -4.50
C PRO A 467 6.01 -35.67 -4.24
N ALA A 468 7.01 -34.78 -4.25
CA ALA A 468 8.38 -35.19 -3.99
C ALA A 468 8.30 -35.97 -2.69
N ALA A 469 8.74 -37.23 -2.69
CA ALA A 469 8.87 -37.98 -1.46
C ALA A 469 9.59 -37.05 -0.49
N ASN A 470 8.92 -36.73 0.62
CA ASN A 470 9.33 -35.73 1.60
C ASN A 470 10.85 -35.67 1.66
N LYS A 471 11.44 -34.49 1.42
CA LYS A 471 12.76 -34.21 2.00
C LYS A 471 12.60 -34.59 3.46
N THR A 472 13.26 -35.66 3.90
CA THR A 472 13.11 -36.19 5.26
C THR A 472 13.49 -35.06 6.19
N LEU A 473 12.50 -34.41 6.81
CA LEU A 473 12.74 -33.38 7.81
C LEU A 473 13.58 -34.00 8.92
N VAL A 474 14.58 -33.26 9.36
CA VAL A 474 15.44 -33.69 10.46
C VAL A 474 14.64 -33.59 11.76
N ASN A 475 14.54 -34.71 12.48
CA ASN A 475 13.91 -34.75 13.80
C ASN A 475 14.71 -33.90 14.79
N VAL A 476 14.05 -33.40 15.85
CA VAL A 476 14.75 -32.96 17.06
C VAL A 476 15.60 -34.10 17.63
N SER A 477 16.71 -33.78 18.28
CA SER A 477 17.65 -34.75 18.84
C SER A 477 17.72 -34.64 20.36
N ASN A 478 18.36 -35.61 21.02
CA ASN A 478 18.60 -35.60 22.47
C ASN A 478 17.36 -35.43 23.37
N LEU A 479 16.19 -35.90 22.93
CA LEU A 479 14.97 -35.85 23.74
C LEU A 479 15.16 -36.61 25.07
N LYS A 480 14.98 -35.90 26.19
CA LYS A 480 14.98 -36.45 27.54
C LYS A 480 13.69 -36.04 28.25
N ALA A 481 13.18 -36.94 29.08
CA ALA A 481 12.02 -36.69 29.94
C ALA A 481 12.42 -36.95 31.40
N THR A 482 12.11 -36.00 32.28
CA THR A 482 12.37 -36.10 33.73
C THR A 482 11.13 -35.68 34.51
N ASN A 483 10.96 -36.18 35.74
CA ASN A 483 9.82 -35.85 36.59
C ASN A 483 10.28 -34.90 37.72
N PRO A 484 10.24 -33.58 37.52
CA PRO A 484 10.68 -32.65 38.56
C PRO A 484 9.71 -32.61 39.75
N GLN A 485 8.42 -32.86 39.51
CA GLN A 485 7.34 -32.83 40.51
C GLN A 485 6.24 -33.84 40.15
N GLU A 486 5.46 -34.26 41.15
CA GLU A 486 4.33 -35.20 41.00
C GLU A 486 3.33 -34.72 39.93
N GLY A 487 2.99 -35.60 38.99
CA GLY A 487 2.06 -35.26 37.87
C GLY A 487 2.61 -34.31 36.80
N THR A 488 3.93 -34.04 36.77
CA THR A 488 4.59 -33.22 35.74
C THR A 488 5.75 -33.94 35.07
N VAL A 489 5.96 -33.66 33.78
CA VAL A 489 7.10 -34.16 33.00
C VAL A 489 7.81 -33.00 32.32
N LEU A 490 9.09 -32.80 32.65
CA LEU A 490 9.96 -31.85 31.97
C LEU A 490 10.66 -32.54 30.80
N LEU A 491 10.45 -32.00 29.61
CA LEU A 491 11.11 -32.40 28.38
C LEU A 491 12.25 -31.45 28.07
N THR A 492 13.38 -31.99 27.61
CA THR A 492 14.48 -31.24 27.01
C THR A 492 14.92 -31.92 25.72
N TRP A 493 15.24 -31.15 24.69
CA TRP A 493 15.69 -31.65 23.38
C TRP A 493 16.62 -30.64 22.71
N THR A 494 17.20 -30.99 21.57
CA THR A 494 18.02 -30.08 20.75
C THR A 494 17.37 -29.91 19.38
N ASN A 495 17.15 -28.66 18.97
CA ASN A 495 16.56 -28.34 17.69
C ASN A 495 17.56 -28.62 16.54
N PRO A 496 17.09 -29.11 15.37
CA PRO A 496 17.97 -29.26 14.22
C PRO A 496 18.47 -27.90 13.75
N ASN A 497 19.75 -27.82 13.36
CA ASN A 497 20.35 -26.62 12.78
C ASN A 497 19.95 -26.48 11.29
N ASP A 498 18.65 -26.48 11.02
CA ASP A 498 18.05 -26.34 9.69
C ASP A 498 17.29 -25.01 9.62
N MET A 499 17.63 -24.17 8.64
CA MET A 499 16.98 -22.87 8.40
C MET A 499 15.48 -22.99 8.09
N GLU A 500 14.98 -24.20 7.80
CA GLU A 500 13.56 -24.44 7.50
C GLU A 500 12.71 -24.88 8.70
N LEU A 501 13.28 -25.10 9.91
CA LEU A 501 12.50 -25.44 11.11
C LEU A 501 11.60 -24.26 11.52
N SER A 502 10.29 -24.51 11.59
CA SER A 502 9.30 -23.52 12.02
C SER A 502 8.90 -23.75 13.48
N THR A 503 8.45 -24.97 13.81
CA THR A 503 7.92 -25.28 15.16
C THR A 503 8.12 -26.75 15.54
N VAL A 504 7.89 -27.10 16.81
CA VAL A 504 7.83 -28.48 17.31
C VAL A 504 6.43 -28.79 17.88
N ASN A 505 5.88 -29.94 17.49
CA ASN A 505 4.63 -30.49 18.04
C ASN A 505 4.92 -31.59 19.07
N ILE A 506 4.19 -31.61 20.18
CA ILE A 506 4.32 -32.56 21.28
C ILE A 506 3.06 -33.40 21.38
N PHE A 507 3.24 -34.72 21.41
CA PHE A 507 2.18 -35.71 21.55
C PHE A 507 2.38 -36.52 22.83
N VAL A 508 1.30 -36.82 23.54
CA VAL A 508 1.28 -37.68 24.73
C VAL A 508 0.31 -38.83 24.47
N ASN A 509 0.80 -40.06 24.57
CA ASN A 509 0.06 -41.30 24.24
C ASN A 509 -0.62 -41.24 22.86
N GLY A 510 0.05 -40.64 21.88
CA GLY A 510 -0.45 -40.48 20.52
C GLY A 510 -1.45 -39.33 20.32
N MET A 511 -1.90 -38.66 21.38
CA MET A 511 -2.76 -37.47 21.29
C MET A 511 -1.93 -36.18 21.25
N LYS A 512 -2.32 -35.22 20.41
CA LYS A 512 -1.68 -33.89 20.34
C LYS A 512 -1.88 -33.17 21.68
N TYR A 513 -0.78 -32.86 22.37
CA TYR A 513 -0.79 -32.14 23.65
C TYR A 513 -0.47 -30.65 23.45
N ALA A 514 0.56 -30.35 22.67
CA ALA A 514 0.94 -28.99 22.33
C ALA A 514 1.38 -28.90 20.87
N THR A 515 1.00 -27.84 20.19
CA THR A 515 1.37 -27.57 18.79
C THR A 515 2.04 -26.20 18.70
N GLY A 516 3.06 -26.07 17.85
CA GLY A 516 3.67 -24.77 17.59
C GLY A 516 4.66 -24.30 18.67
N VAL A 517 5.39 -25.21 19.32
CA VAL A 517 6.43 -24.83 20.29
C VAL A 517 7.64 -24.28 19.54
N THR A 518 7.98 -23.00 19.77
CA THR A 518 9.06 -22.27 19.07
C THR A 518 10.09 -21.72 20.04
N GLU A 519 11.35 -21.60 19.56
CA GLU A 519 12.44 -20.88 20.25
C GLU A 519 12.81 -21.39 21.65
N VAL A 520 12.35 -22.59 22.01
CA VAL A 520 12.71 -23.26 23.26
C VAL A 520 13.12 -24.71 22.99
N GLU A 521 14.04 -25.19 23.80
CA GLU A 521 14.57 -26.56 23.79
C GLU A 521 14.10 -27.35 25.02
N SER A 522 13.09 -26.83 25.72
CA SER A 522 12.49 -27.46 26.88
C SER A 522 11.00 -27.15 27.00
N TYR A 523 10.23 -28.08 27.56
CA TYR A 523 8.79 -27.92 27.77
C TYR A 523 8.28 -28.78 28.93
N THR A 524 7.48 -28.18 29.81
CA THR A 524 6.89 -28.89 30.96
C THR A 524 5.45 -29.26 30.68
N ILE A 525 5.18 -30.57 30.59
CA ILE A 525 3.84 -31.13 30.51
C ILE A 525 3.26 -31.20 31.92
N LYS A 526 2.06 -30.64 32.11
CA LYS A 526 1.34 -30.63 33.39
C LYS A 526 0.11 -31.54 33.32
N ASN A 527 -0.33 -32.00 34.48
CA ASN A 527 -1.52 -32.84 34.68
C ASN A 527 -1.44 -34.18 33.93
N VAL A 528 -0.25 -34.80 33.88
CA VAL A 528 -0.10 -36.12 33.26
C VAL A 528 -0.59 -37.19 34.23
N THR A 529 -1.52 -38.03 33.77
CA THR A 529 -2.06 -39.12 34.58
C THR A 529 -0.95 -40.07 35.02
N LYS A 530 -0.89 -40.35 36.33
CA LYS A 530 0.10 -41.26 36.90
C LYS A 530 0.00 -42.64 36.27
N GLY A 531 1.14 -43.22 35.93
CA GLY A 531 1.18 -44.52 35.29
C GLY A 531 2.55 -44.85 34.70
N ASN A 532 2.75 -46.14 34.45
CA ASN A 532 3.93 -46.65 33.79
C ASN A 532 3.76 -46.60 32.27
N GLY A 533 4.79 -46.12 31.56
CA GLY A 533 4.86 -46.18 30.10
C GLY A 533 4.12 -45.07 29.35
N VAL A 534 4.07 -43.84 29.87
CA VAL A 534 3.54 -42.68 29.11
C VAL A 534 4.48 -42.39 27.95
N LYS A 535 3.95 -42.46 26.72
CA LYS A 535 4.69 -42.25 25.47
C LYS A 535 4.62 -40.81 25.05
N ILE A 536 5.77 -40.15 24.96
CA ILE A 536 5.88 -38.76 24.55
C ILE A 536 6.63 -38.69 23.23
N LYS A 537 5.99 -38.11 22.21
CA LYS A 537 6.56 -37.97 20.87
C LYS A 537 6.69 -36.51 20.48
N LEU A 538 7.87 -36.10 20.01
CA LEU A 538 8.12 -34.76 19.45
C LEU A 538 8.27 -34.84 17.95
N VAL A 539 7.70 -33.87 17.24
CA VAL A 539 7.69 -33.81 15.77
C VAL A 539 8.10 -32.40 15.33
N SER A 540 9.20 -32.30 14.58
CA SER A 540 9.61 -31.06 13.89
C SER A 540 8.64 -30.73 12.76
N VAL A 541 8.32 -29.45 12.58
CA VAL A 541 7.46 -28.91 11.51
C VAL A 541 8.21 -27.81 10.75
N ASP A 542 8.25 -27.89 9.41
CA ASP A 542 8.88 -26.85 8.58
C ASP A 542 7.94 -25.64 8.32
N MET A 543 8.48 -24.59 7.69
CA MET A 543 7.70 -23.40 7.27
C MET A 543 6.58 -23.70 6.25
N LYS A 544 6.56 -24.90 5.66
CA LYS A 544 5.54 -25.36 4.71
C LYS A 544 4.48 -26.24 5.39
N GLY A 545 4.60 -26.49 6.69
CA GLY A 545 3.67 -27.31 7.47
C GLY A 545 3.91 -28.83 7.38
N ASN A 546 5.06 -29.27 6.85
CA ASN A 546 5.39 -30.68 6.77
C ASN A 546 5.92 -31.18 8.13
N GLU A 547 5.45 -32.34 8.56
CA GLU A 547 5.84 -33.00 9.80
C GLU A 547 6.96 -34.04 9.57
N SER A 548 7.94 -34.06 10.48
CA SER A 548 8.98 -35.11 10.53
C SER A 548 8.44 -36.45 11.09
N ALA A 549 9.24 -37.52 11.02
CA ALA A 549 8.85 -38.81 11.61
C ALA A 549 8.69 -38.74 13.15
N GLY A 550 9.41 -37.80 13.77
CA GLY A 550 9.43 -37.54 15.20
C GLY A 550 10.33 -38.49 16.00
N ILE A 551 10.60 -38.11 17.25
CA ILE A 551 11.33 -38.92 18.23
C ILE A 551 10.44 -39.18 19.45
N GLU A 552 10.49 -40.40 19.99
CA GLU A 552 9.62 -40.84 21.09
C GLU A 552 10.44 -41.28 22.31
N VAL A 553 9.96 -40.92 23.50
CA VAL A 553 10.50 -41.39 24.79
C VAL A 553 9.35 -41.90 25.65
N SER A 554 9.59 -42.98 26.39
CA SER A 554 8.65 -43.48 27.40
C SER A 554 9.09 -43.03 28.78
N VAL A 555 8.17 -42.45 29.56
CA VAL A 555 8.44 -42.01 30.94
C VAL A 555 7.41 -42.63 31.88
N ASN A 556 7.86 -43.03 33.07
CA ASN A 556 6.95 -43.42 34.15
C ASN A 556 6.66 -42.18 34.98
N VAL A 557 5.42 -41.73 35.02
CA VAL A 557 5.03 -40.48 35.70
C VAL A 557 4.72 -40.79 37.17
N MET A 558 5.48 -40.15 38.07
CA MET A 558 5.38 -40.31 39.52
C MET A 558 4.19 -39.57 40.14
#